data_AF-A0AAV2QMX1-F1
#
_entry.id   AF-A0AAV2QMX1-F1
#
_cell.length_a   1.000
_cell.length_b   1.000
_cell.length_c   1.000
_cell.angle_alpha   90.00
_cell.angle_beta   90.00
_cell.angle_gamma   90.00
#
_symmetry.space_group_name_H-M   'P 1'
#
loop_
_entity.id
_entity.type
_entity.pdbx_description
1 polymer ?
#
loop_
_entity_poly.entity_id
_entity_poly.type
_entity_poly.pdbx_seq_one_letter_code
_entity_poly.pdbx_strand_id
1 'polypeptide(L)'
;PSGTYRNESGLVVFLNYIQFPDPKDYRHGAEKDRANVENAFKDLKYTVDYHENLSKSKTMAVLERIRKDNMLKFKDSLIIVINSHGKDRKTFLTSDGETHDIEKIKFLFTDTNCPAMKQKP
;
A
#
# COMPACT_ATOMS: atom_id res chain seq x y z
N PRO A 1 -24.01 21.86 -17.74
CA PRO A 1 -23.79 20.47 -18.21
C PRO A 1 -22.47 20.33 -18.97
N SER A 2 -21.43 19.77 -18.32
CA SER A 2 -20.35 18.98 -18.93
C SER A 2 -19.15 18.92 -17.97
N GLY A 3 -18.88 17.74 -17.42
CA GLY A 3 -17.71 17.50 -16.59
C GLY A 3 -17.91 16.37 -15.58
N THR A 4 -18.47 15.24 -16.01
CA THR A 4 -18.41 14.00 -15.22
C THR A 4 -16.96 13.54 -15.15
N TYR A 5 -16.19 14.08 -14.20
CA TYR A 5 -15.01 13.37 -13.72
C TYR A 5 -15.53 12.02 -13.22
N ARG A 6 -15.22 10.94 -13.95
CA ARG A 6 -15.38 9.60 -13.38
C ARG A 6 -14.41 9.54 -12.21
N ASN A 7 -14.89 9.83 -11.01
CA ASN A 7 -14.13 9.70 -9.78
C ASN A 7 -13.62 8.25 -9.72
N GLU A 8 -12.30 8.08 -9.73
CA GLU A 8 -11.68 6.82 -9.34
C GLU A 8 -12.14 6.50 -7.92
N SER A 9 -12.73 5.32 -7.75
CA SER A 9 -13.55 4.96 -6.57
C SER A 9 -12.71 4.75 -5.31
N GLY A 10 -11.40 4.52 -5.46
CA GLY A 10 -10.49 4.38 -4.34
C GLY A 10 -9.03 4.33 -4.77
N LEU A 11 -8.15 4.25 -3.79
CA LEU A 11 -6.71 4.10 -3.96
C LEU A 11 -6.27 2.76 -3.37
N VAL A 12 -5.51 1.98 -4.14
CA VAL A 12 -4.80 0.81 -3.65
C VAL A 12 -3.32 1.15 -3.60
N VAL A 13 -2.72 1.14 -2.41
CA VAL A 13 -1.25 1.20 -2.25
C VAL A 13 -0.76 -0.23 -2.18
N PHE A 14 -0.03 -0.68 -3.20
CA PHE A 14 0.51 -2.03 -3.23
C PHE A 14 2.01 -2.03 -2.96
N LEU A 15 2.41 -2.55 -1.80
CA LEU A 15 3.78 -2.71 -1.35
C LEU A 15 4.21 -4.17 -1.53
N ASN A 16 5.01 -4.46 -2.57
CA ASN A 16 5.46 -5.81 -2.90
C ASN A 16 6.97 -5.95 -2.62
N TYR A 17 7.34 -6.84 -1.71
CA TYR A 17 8.73 -7.12 -1.35
C TYR A 17 9.07 -8.51 -1.88
N ILE A 18 9.96 -8.58 -2.85
CA ILE A 18 10.33 -9.80 -3.57
C ILE A 18 11.77 -10.19 -3.21
N GLN A 19 12.66 -9.22 -3.09
CA GLN A 19 14.09 -9.37 -2.82
C GLN A 19 14.42 -8.93 -1.40
N PHE A 20 15.27 -9.72 -0.75
CA PHE A 20 15.72 -9.53 0.63
C PHE A 20 17.24 -9.77 0.72
N PRO A 21 17.89 -9.39 1.83
CA PRO A 21 19.33 -9.54 1.96
C PRO A 21 19.82 -11.00 1.90
N ASP A 22 19.03 -11.96 2.42
CA ASP A 22 19.28 -13.38 2.18
C ASP A 22 18.63 -13.79 0.84
N PRO A 23 19.41 -14.20 -0.18
CA PRO A 23 18.86 -14.65 -1.46
C PRO A 23 17.90 -15.84 -1.35
N LYS A 24 17.97 -16.63 -0.28
CA LYS A 24 17.04 -17.74 -0.02
C LYS A 24 15.62 -17.27 0.29
N ASP A 25 15.49 -16.03 0.76
CA ASP A 25 14.20 -15.42 1.06
C ASP A 25 13.56 -14.79 -0.20
N TYR A 26 14.14 -14.97 -1.38
CA TYR A 26 13.53 -14.49 -2.62
C TYR A 26 12.13 -15.08 -2.82
N ARG A 27 11.12 -14.21 -3.01
CA ARG A 27 9.72 -14.62 -3.24
C ARG A 27 9.47 -14.97 -4.70
N HIS A 28 9.91 -16.15 -5.13
CA HIS A 28 9.69 -16.66 -6.49
C HIS A 28 8.20 -16.63 -6.88
N GLY A 29 7.90 -16.05 -8.05
CA GLY A 29 6.54 -15.94 -8.57
C GLY A 29 5.81 -14.66 -8.18
N ALA A 30 6.33 -13.90 -7.21
CA ALA A 30 5.75 -12.62 -6.78
C ALA A 30 5.86 -11.50 -7.83
N GLU A 31 6.60 -11.73 -8.92
CA GLU A 31 6.66 -10.82 -10.08
C GLU A 31 5.30 -10.74 -10.78
N LYS A 32 4.48 -11.80 -10.66
CA LYS A 32 3.12 -11.84 -11.20
C LYS A 32 2.10 -11.17 -10.29
N ASP A 33 2.43 -10.94 -9.02
CA ASP A 33 1.49 -10.36 -8.03
C ASP A 33 1.00 -8.99 -8.48
N ARG A 34 1.87 -8.18 -9.12
CA ARG A 34 1.49 -6.87 -9.67
C ARG A 34 0.32 -6.98 -10.64
N ALA A 35 0.47 -7.80 -11.68
CA ALA A 35 -0.57 -7.96 -12.68
C ALA A 35 -1.87 -8.52 -12.06
N ASN A 36 -1.76 -9.44 -11.10
CA ASN A 36 -2.92 -10.00 -10.41
C ASN A 36 -3.67 -8.94 -9.59
N VAL A 37 -2.96 -8.11 -8.82
CA VAL A 37 -3.55 -7.03 -8.01
C VAL A 37 -4.14 -5.95 -8.92
N GLU A 38 -3.42 -5.50 -9.94
CA GLU A 38 -3.93 -4.53 -10.91
C GLU A 38 -5.21 -5.05 -11.59
N ASN A 39 -5.24 -6.30 -12.03
CA ASN A 39 -6.43 -6.92 -12.64
C ASN A 39 -7.61 -7.05 -11.67
N ALA A 40 -7.36 -7.42 -10.41
CA ALA A 40 -8.41 -7.56 -9.40
C ALA A 40 -9.10 -6.22 -9.09
N PHE A 41 -8.36 -5.11 -9.14
CA PHE A 41 -8.86 -3.78 -8.82
C PHE A 41 -9.30 -2.96 -10.05
N LYS A 42 -8.97 -3.43 -11.26
CA LYS A 42 -9.29 -2.76 -12.53
C LYS A 42 -10.78 -2.49 -12.70
N ASP A 43 -11.61 -3.52 -12.52
CA ASP A 43 -13.06 -3.42 -12.75
C ASP A 43 -13.77 -2.62 -11.65
N LEU A 44 -13.12 -2.47 -10.49
CA LEU A 44 -13.58 -1.67 -9.37
C LEU A 44 -13.18 -0.18 -9.49
N LYS A 45 -12.49 0.22 -10.56
CA LYS A 45 -12.04 1.60 -10.83
C LYS A 45 -11.15 2.18 -9.71
N TYR A 46 -10.35 1.33 -9.07
CA TYR A 46 -9.30 1.77 -8.16
C TYR A 46 -8.04 2.11 -8.96
N THR A 47 -7.32 3.11 -8.47
CA THR A 47 -5.95 3.39 -8.91
C THR A 47 -5.00 2.53 -8.09
N VAL A 48 -4.08 1.80 -8.72
CA VAL A 48 -3.04 1.05 -8.01
C VAL A 48 -1.73 1.85 -8.02
N ASP A 49 -1.30 2.30 -6.84
CA ASP A 49 0.03 2.88 -6.59
C ASP A 49 0.99 1.77 -6.15
N TYR A 50 1.73 1.21 -7.12
CA TYR A 50 2.62 0.07 -6.94
C TYR A 50 4.03 0.48 -6.52
N HIS A 51 4.55 -0.20 -5.49
CA HIS A 51 5.92 -0.06 -5.00
C HIS A 51 6.56 -1.43 -4.82
N GLU A 52 7.82 -1.54 -5.22
CA GLU A 52 8.56 -2.80 -5.16
C GLU A 52 9.84 -2.64 -4.35
N ASN A 53 10.17 -3.65 -3.52
CA ASN A 53 11.45 -3.77 -2.81
C ASN A 53 11.89 -2.48 -2.10
N LEU A 54 10.98 -1.88 -1.33
CA LEU A 54 11.31 -0.71 -0.53
C LEU A 54 12.08 -1.11 0.74
N SER A 55 12.99 -0.24 1.16
CA SER A 55 13.56 -0.29 2.51
C SER A 55 12.52 0.15 3.54
N LYS A 56 12.70 -0.21 4.80
CA LYS A 56 11.86 0.27 5.91
C LYS A 56 11.63 1.78 5.88
N SER A 57 12.68 2.56 5.70
CA SER A 57 12.60 4.03 5.64
C SER A 57 11.77 4.52 4.45
N LYS A 58 11.96 3.93 3.26
CA LYS A 58 11.20 4.29 2.05
C LYS A 58 9.74 3.87 2.15
N THR A 59 9.44 2.71 2.71
CA THR A 59 8.07 2.28 3.00
C THR A 59 7.34 3.31 3.87
N MET A 60 7.97 3.75 4.95
CA MET A 60 7.37 4.77 5.82
C MET A 60 7.19 6.10 5.08
N ALA A 61 8.17 6.51 4.27
CA ALA A 61 8.07 7.74 3.47
C ALA A 61 6.91 7.68 2.46
N VAL A 62 6.67 6.54 1.82
CA VAL A 62 5.53 6.34 0.92
C VAL A 62 4.21 6.42 1.68
N LEU A 63 4.08 5.72 2.80
CA LEU A 63 2.86 5.76 3.62
C LEU A 63 2.54 7.17 4.13
N GLU A 64 3.56 7.90 4.58
CA GLU A 64 3.42 9.30 5.01
C GLU A 64 3.07 10.24 3.86
N ARG A 65 3.66 10.03 2.67
CA ARG A 65 3.29 10.78 1.45
C ARG A 65 1.81 10.57 1.14
N ILE A 66 1.34 9.32 1.13
CA ILE A 66 -0.06 8.99 0.84
C ILE A 66 -0.99 9.60 1.88
N ARG A 67 -0.67 9.45 3.17
CA ARG A 67 -1.44 10.04 4.27
C ARG A 67 -1.63 11.55 4.13
N LYS A 68 -0.62 12.25 3.62
CA LYS A 68 -0.58 13.71 3.45
C LYS A 68 -1.03 14.17 2.06
N ASP A 69 -1.37 13.25 1.15
CA ASP A 69 -1.79 13.61 -0.20
C ASP A 69 -3.20 14.22 -0.16
N ASN A 70 -3.31 15.49 -0.57
CA ASN A 70 -4.57 16.20 -0.63
C ASN A 70 -5.57 15.55 -1.60
N MET A 71 -5.11 14.74 -2.56
CA MET A 71 -5.98 14.01 -3.47
C MET A 71 -6.71 12.84 -2.80
N LEU A 72 -6.18 12.33 -1.68
CA LEU A 72 -6.77 11.23 -0.92
C LEU A 72 -8.18 11.58 -0.41
N LYS A 73 -8.46 12.86 -0.11
CA LYS A 73 -9.78 13.31 0.34
C LYS A 73 -10.89 13.10 -0.70
N PHE A 74 -10.54 12.99 -1.98
CA PHE A 74 -11.47 12.75 -3.08
C PHE A 74 -11.67 11.26 -3.40
N LYS A 75 -10.95 10.37 -2.71
CA LYS A 75 -11.13 8.92 -2.81
C LYS A 75 -12.20 8.46 -1.80
N ASP A 76 -12.99 7.46 -2.17
CA ASP A 76 -14.03 6.92 -1.28
C ASP A 76 -13.49 5.83 -0.34
N SER A 77 -12.32 5.26 -0.67
CA SER A 77 -11.67 4.21 0.13
C SER A 77 -10.16 4.14 -0.10
N LEU A 78 -9.44 3.54 0.86
CA LEU A 78 -8.00 3.28 0.78
C LEU A 78 -7.71 1.81 1.14
N ILE A 79 -7.08 1.09 0.23
CA ILE A 79 -6.63 -0.28 0.47
C ILE A 79 -5.11 -0.30 0.47
N ILE A 80 -4.49 -0.87 1.50
CA ILE A 80 -3.04 -1.05 1.56
C ILE A 80 -2.76 -2.55 1.50
N VAL A 81 -2.17 -3.00 0.39
CA VAL A 81 -1.77 -4.40 0.18
C VAL A 81 -0.28 -4.51 0.48
N ILE A 82 0.09 -5.43 1.37
CA ILE A 82 1.49 -5.68 1.75
C ILE A 82 1.82 -7.15 1.47
N ASN A 83 2.65 -7.38 0.46
CA ASN A 83 3.14 -8.72 0.14
C ASN A 83 4.61 -8.81 0.53
N SER A 84 4.90 -9.51 1.62
CA SER A 84 6.25 -9.73 2.12
C SER A 84 6.33 -11.00 2.98
N HIS A 85 7.53 -11.34 3.44
CA HIS A 85 7.70 -12.27 4.55
C HIS A 85 7.23 -11.65 5.86
N GLY A 86 6.47 -12.42 6.64
CA GLY A 86 6.15 -12.09 8.03
C GLY A 86 7.21 -12.64 8.97
N LYS A 87 7.63 -11.87 9.97
CA LYS A 87 8.47 -12.39 11.06
C LYS A 87 7.61 -12.89 12.22
N ASP A 88 6.48 -12.22 12.47
CA ASP A 88 5.46 -12.61 13.43
C ASP A 88 4.07 -12.14 12.93
N ARG A 89 3.03 -12.22 13.78
CA ARG A 89 1.66 -11.85 13.40
C ARG A 89 1.43 -10.35 13.14
N LYS A 90 2.35 -9.49 13.59
CA LYS A 90 2.23 -8.03 13.57
C LYS A 90 3.33 -7.38 12.74
N THR A 91 4.35 -8.12 12.31
CA THR A 91 5.49 -7.55 11.58
C THR A 91 5.75 -8.21 10.24
N PHE A 92 6.24 -7.41 9.30
CA PHE A 92 6.69 -7.88 7.98
C PHE A 92 8.09 -7.36 7.67
N LEU A 93 8.82 -8.11 6.85
CA LEU A 93 10.19 -7.80 6.43
C LEU A 93 10.17 -6.78 5.28
N THR A 94 11.17 -5.94 5.21
CA THR A 94 11.40 -5.01 4.09
C THR A 94 12.68 -5.38 3.35
N SER A 95 12.93 -4.79 2.19
CA SER A 95 13.99 -5.29 1.29
C SER A 95 15.41 -5.12 1.86
N ASP A 96 15.57 -4.25 2.85
CA ASP A 96 16.82 -4.05 3.61
C ASP A 96 16.95 -5.02 4.81
N GLY A 97 16.05 -5.99 4.95
CA GLY A 97 16.07 -6.99 6.04
C GLY A 97 15.55 -6.46 7.38
N GLU A 98 15.10 -5.21 7.39
CA GLU A 98 14.47 -4.58 8.55
C GLU A 98 12.98 -4.93 8.64
N THR A 99 12.39 -4.84 9.83
CA THR A 99 10.96 -5.13 10.03
C THR A 99 10.11 -3.89 10.27
N HIS A 100 8.90 -3.88 9.70
CA HIS A 100 7.84 -2.91 9.98
C HIS A 100 6.73 -3.53 10.82
N ASP A 101 6.09 -2.69 11.63
CA ASP A 101 4.96 -3.06 12.48
C ASP A 101 3.64 -2.60 11.83
N ILE A 102 2.74 -3.55 11.60
CA ILE A 102 1.43 -3.33 10.98
C ILE A 102 0.59 -2.37 11.85
N GLU A 103 0.71 -2.41 13.17
CA GLU A 103 -0.04 -1.52 14.06
C GLU A 103 0.44 -0.06 13.92
N LYS A 104 1.73 0.16 13.62
CA LYS A 104 2.22 1.51 13.28
C LYS A 104 1.62 2.01 11.98
N ILE A 105 1.47 1.15 10.97
CA ILE A 105 0.81 1.51 9.71
C ILE A 105 -0.66 1.83 9.96
N LYS A 106 -1.40 0.98 10.68
CA LYS A 106 -2.80 1.25 11.04
C LYS A 106 -2.95 2.57 11.79
N PHE A 107 -2.05 2.86 12.73
CA PHE A 107 -2.05 4.11 13.49
C PHE A 107 -1.99 5.35 12.59
N LEU A 108 -1.20 5.30 11.49
CA LEU A 108 -1.11 6.41 10.53
C LEU A 108 -2.45 6.74 9.86
N PHE A 109 -3.31 5.74 9.66
CA PHE A 109 -4.57 5.88 8.91
C PHE A 109 -5.82 5.85 9.81
N THR A 110 -5.67 6.14 11.11
CA THR A 110 -6.82 6.38 12.00
C THR A 110 -7.51 7.70 11.67
N ASP A 111 -8.78 7.87 12.04
CA ASP A 111 -9.56 9.11 11.86
C ASP A 111 -8.83 10.37 12.33
N THR A 112 -8.06 10.26 13.42
CA THR A 112 -7.27 11.37 13.98
C THR A 112 -6.03 11.67 13.15
N ASN A 113 -5.34 10.64 12.65
CA ASN A 113 -4.04 10.79 11.99
C ASN A 113 -4.14 10.92 10.47
N CYS A 114 -5.25 10.47 9.86
CA CYS A 114 -5.55 10.67 8.44
C CYS A 114 -6.99 11.21 8.26
N PRO A 115 -7.23 12.50 8.56
CA PRO A 115 -8.57 13.09 8.43
C PRO A 115 -9.19 12.98 7.03
N ALA A 116 -8.37 12.86 5.98
CA ALA A 116 -8.83 12.65 4.59
C ALA A 116 -9.60 11.34 4.39
N MET A 117 -9.34 10.35 5.25
CA MET A 117 -9.97 9.02 5.27
C MET A 117 -10.93 8.83 6.46
N LYS A 118 -11.22 9.89 7.21
CA LYS A 118 -12.13 9.81 8.36
C LYS A 118 -13.50 9.26 7.92
N GLN A 119 -13.99 8.24 8.64
CA GLN A 119 -15.26 7.54 8.36
C GLN A 119 -15.35 6.88 6.96
N LYS A 120 -14.22 6.74 6.25
CA LYS A 120 -14.15 6.01 4.98
C LYS A 120 -13.49 4.64 5.20
N PRO A 121 -13.88 3.62 4.42
CA PRO A 121 -13.29 2.30 4.51
C PRO A 121 -11.85 2.22 3.98
#